data_AF-A0AAD7E262-F1
#
_entry.id   AF-A0AAD7E262-F1
#
_cell.length_a   1.000
_cell.length_b   1.000
_cell.length_c   1.000
_cell.angle_alpha   90.00
_cell.angle_beta   90.00
_cell.angle_gamma   90.00
#
_symmetry.space_group_name_H-M   'P 1'
#
loop_
_entity.id
_entity.type
_entity.pdbx_description
1 polymer ?
#
loop_
_entity_poly.entity_id
_entity_poly.type
_entity_poly.pdbx_seq_one_letter_code
_entity_poly.pdbx_strand_id
1 'polypeptide(L)'
;RDALEWLKSKPDEWLLFFDNADDPKMDLNKYFPQCDHGNIIITSRNPGLSVYAGSHSAISDMEESDAVNLLLRSAAHNTTDSNKAVAAEIVKVLCYLPLAIIQAGAFISKSGRLNGYLGLYANNKARLLSQKPDQSHDNYAWTVYPTWQISFDQLSQEAKTFLQLCSFLHYQGISEDIFRNAAGYKFGPSSPSKEELQMPLDVLSQFSDPSGNWDPLCFMDMTSEIRAYSVITFHSEQDLFSIHPLVHDWARSTVSHE
;
A
#
# COMPACT_ATOMS: atom_id res chain seq x y z
N ARG A 1 27.49 17.42 1.70
CA ARG A 1 28.85 16.88 1.58
C ARG A 1 29.50 16.75 2.95
N ASP A 2 29.36 17.79 3.78
CA ASP A 2 29.98 17.86 5.12
C ASP A 2 29.52 16.77 6.11
N ALA A 3 28.24 16.37 6.08
CA ALA A 3 27.73 15.31 6.97
C ALA A 3 28.32 13.93 6.67
N LEU A 4 28.54 13.58 5.39
CA LEU A 4 29.10 12.28 4.99
C LEU A 4 30.59 12.19 5.32
N GLU A 5 31.33 13.28 5.07
CA GLU A 5 32.74 13.38 5.48
C GLU A 5 32.87 13.36 7.00
N TRP A 6 31.95 14.00 7.72
CA TRP A 6 31.90 13.94 9.18
C TRP A 6 31.69 12.52 9.68
N LEU A 7 30.68 11.78 9.19
CA LEU A 7 30.43 10.38 9.56
C LEU A 7 31.64 9.49 9.25
N LYS A 8 32.25 9.66 8.07
CA LYS A 8 33.47 8.97 7.68
C LYS A 8 34.65 9.26 8.63
N SER A 9 34.77 10.48 9.14
CA SER A 9 35.85 10.89 10.05
C SER A 9 35.68 10.39 11.49
N LYS A 10 34.51 9.88 11.87
CA LYS A 10 34.26 9.38 13.23
C LYS A 10 34.68 7.92 13.34
N PRO A 11 35.65 7.56 14.19
CA PRO A 11 36.11 6.18 14.33
C PRO A 11 35.14 5.28 15.10
N ASP A 12 34.10 5.85 15.72
CA ASP A 12 33.09 5.12 16.50
C ASP A 12 31.98 4.54 15.60
N GLU A 13 31.29 3.50 16.09
CA GLU A 13 30.09 2.98 15.44
C GLU A 13 28.95 4.01 15.52
N TRP A 14 28.56 4.52 14.35
CA TRP A 14 27.38 5.35 14.19
C TRP A 14 26.26 4.56 13.52
N LEU A 15 25.03 5.05 13.68
CA LEU A 15 23.85 4.53 13.00
C LEU A 15 23.23 5.64 12.16
N LEU A 16 23.06 5.39 10.88
CA LEU A 16 22.38 6.28 9.95
C LEU A 16 21.03 5.68 9.56
N PHE A 17 19.96 6.45 9.74
CA PHE A 17 18.60 6.04 9.40
C PHE A 17 18.12 6.83 8.19
N PHE A 18 17.81 6.12 7.10
CA PHE A 18 17.09 6.67 5.97
C PHE A 18 15.62 6.31 6.12
N ASP A 19 14.81 7.29 6.54
CA ASP A 19 13.38 7.09 6.69
C ASP A 19 12.63 7.38 5.40
N ASN A 20 11.66 6.52 5.04
CA ASN A 20 10.78 6.68 3.87
C ASN A 20 11.55 6.96 2.56
N ALA A 21 12.63 6.20 2.32
CA ALA A 21 13.44 6.29 1.10
C ALA A 21 12.71 5.65 -0.09
N ASP A 22 11.56 6.21 -0.48
CA ASP A 22 10.61 5.54 -1.37
C ASP A 22 10.81 5.88 -2.86
N ASP A 23 11.41 7.03 -3.17
CA ASP A 23 11.53 7.50 -4.55
C ASP A 23 12.47 6.58 -5.37
N PRO A 24 11.94 5.81 -6.35
CA PRO A 24 12.77 4.91 -7.15
C PRO A 24 13.74 5.66 -8.09
N LYS A 25 13.53 6.97 -8.32
CA LYS A 25 14.43 7.81 -9.13
C LYS A 25 15.60 8.34 -8.31
N MET A 26 15.55 8.22 -6.98
CA MET A 26 16.60 8.68 -6.09
C MET A 26 17.69 7.60 -5.94
N ASP A 27 18.89 7.92 -6.43
CA ASP A 27 20.08 7.11 -6.22
C ASP A 27 20.60 7.28 -4.78
N LEU A 28 20.12 6.41 -3.89
CA LEU A 28 20.41 6.48 -2.45
C LEU A 28 21.89 6.25 -2.13
N ASN A 29 22.63 5.54 -2.99
CA ASN A 29 24.06 5.25 -2.80
C ASN A 29 24.90 6.52 -2.63
N LYS A 30 24.51 7.61 -3.32
CA LYS A 30 25.17 8.92 -3.22
C LYS A 30 25.18 9.52 -1.81
N TYR A 31 24.33 9.00 -0.93
CA TYR A 31 24.19 9.45 0.45
C TYR A 31 24.84 8.48 1.45
N PHE A 32 25.50 7.42 1.00
CA PHE A 32 26.20 6.50 1.88
C PHE A 32 27.62 7.00 2.19
N PRO A 33 28.01 7.09 3.49
CA PRO A 33 29.40 7.34 3.86
C PRO A 33 30.31 6.26 3.29
N GLN A 34 31.36 6.68 2.56
CA GLN A 34 32.32 5.75 1.96
C GLN A 34 33.39 5.37 2.99
N CYS A 35 33.03 4.46 3.91
CA CYS A 35 33.87 3.88 4.95
C CYS A 35 33.45 2.44 5.28
N ASP A 36 34.25 1.75 6.09
CA ASP A 36 34.07 0.36 6.51
C ASP A 36 33.48 0.20 7.92
N HIS A 37 33.11 1.32 8.56
CA HIS A 37 32.47 1.37 9.87
C HIS A 37 31.11 2.09 9.82
N GLY A 38 30.30 1.84 10.86
CA GLY A 38 28.94 2.36 10.98
C GLY A 38 27.89 1.41 10.41
N ASN A 39 26.62 1.69 10.73
CA ASN A 39 25.47 0.90 10.32
C ASN A 39 24.44 1.80 9.64
N ILE A 40 23.77 1.26 8.61
CA ILE A 40 22.70 1.96 7.89
C ILE A 40 21.43 1.15 8.02
N ILE A 41 20.34 1.79 8.45
CA ILE A 41 18.99 1.24 8.37
C ILE A 41 18.20 2.08 7.38
N ILE A 42 17.48 1.40 6.50
CA ILE A 42 16.63 2.02 5.48
C ILE A 42 15.21 1.52 5.70
N THR A 43 14.26 2.43 5.89
CA THR A 43 12.83 2.12 5.74
C THR A 43 12.39 2.62 4.37
N SER A 44 11.73 1.75 3.63
CA SER A 44 11.30 2.06 2.27
C SER A 44 10.19 1.12 1.83
N ARG A 45 9.30 1.65 0.99
CA ARG A 45 8.30 0.94 0.19
C ARG A 45 8.85 0.46 -1.15
N ASN A 46 10.04 0.91 -1.53
CA ASN A 46 10.74 0.52 -2.74
C ASN A 46 11.57 -0.76 -2.48
N PRO A 47 11.11 -1.94 -2.96
CA PRO A 47 11.86 -3.19 -2.76
C PRO A 47 13.22 -3.20 -3.48
N GLY A 48 13.44 -2.32 -4.46
CA GLY A 48 14.69 -2.20 -5.21
C GLY A 48 15.88 -1.79 -4.35
N LEU A 49 15.66 -1.17 -3.18
CA LEU A 49 16.74 -0.80 -2.25
C LEU A 49 17.37 -1.99 -1.53
N SER A 50 16.78 -3.19 -1.63
CA SER A 50 17.36 -4.44 -1.09
C SER A 50 18.77 -4.73 -1.62
N VAL A 51 19.11 -4.22 -2.81
CA VAL A 51 20.46 -4.32 -3.39
C VAL A 51 21.56 -3.73 -2.51
N TYR A 52 21.20 -2.78 -1.64
CA TYR A 52 22.13 -2.11 -0.74
C TYR A 52 22.23 -2.76 0.64
N ALA A 53 21.35 -3.70 0.95
CA ALA A 53 21.19 -4.23 2.30
C ALA A 53 21.93 -5.55 2.48
N GLY A 54 22.72 -5.68 3.55
CA GLY A 54 23.27 -6.98 3.97
C GLY A 54 22.20 -7.94 4.50
N SER A 55 21.07 -7.39 4.94
CA SER A 55 19.86 -8.12 5.32
C SER A 55 18.65 -7.20 5.10
N HIS A 56 17.55 -7.74 4.61
CA HIS A 56 16.28 -7.03 4.51
C HIS A 56 15.14 -7.91 5.01
N SER A 57 14.04 -7.30 5.44
CA SER A 57 12.84 -8.00 5.86
C SER A 57 11.62 -7.21 5.43
N ALA A 58 10.70 -7.87 4.72
CA ALA A 58 9.40 -7.28 4.44
C ALA A 58 8.59 -7.24 5.74
N ILE A 59 7.96 -6.09 6.03
CA ILE A 59 7.04 -5.98 7.15
C ILE A 59 5.68 -6.49 6.67
N SER A 60 5.23 -7.61 7.25
CA SER A 60 3.92 -8.19 6.99
C SER A 60 2.81 -7.53 7.83
N ASP A 61 1.57 -7.96 7.58
CA ASP A 61 0.44 -7.60 8.43
C ASP A 61 0.67 -8.01 9.88
N MET A 62 0.01 -7.29 10.79
CA MET A 62 0.14 -7.52 12.23
C MET A 62 -0.58 -8.82 12.62
N GLU A 63 0.04 -9.61 13.49
CA GLU A 63 -0.61 -10.78 14.09
C GLU A 63 -1.89 -10.38 14.83
N GLU A 64 -2.93 -11.22 14.77
CA GLU A 64 -4.26 -10.91 15.34
C GLU A 64 -4.16 -10.50 16.82
N SER A 65 -3.34 -11.20 17.60
CA SER A 65 -3.18 -10.92 19.03
C SER A 65 -2.55 -9.54 19.30
N ASP A 66 -1.57 -9.14 18.49
CA ASP A 66 -0.93 -7.82 18.58
C ASP A 66 -1.87 -6.73 18.08
N ALA A 67 -2.63 -7.00 17.03
CA ALA A 67 -3.64 -6.10 16.49
C ALA A 67 -4.73 -5.80 17.52
N VAL A 68 -5.25 -6.84 18.20
CA VAL A 68 -6.24 -6.70 19.28
C VAL A 68 -5.67 -5.87 20.43
N ASN A 69 -4.43 -6.18 20.85
CA ASN A 69 -3.76 -5.43 21.91
C ASN A 69 -3.55 -3.95 21.53
N LEU A 70 -3.14 -3.68 20.30
CA LEU A 70 -2.98 -2.33 19.77
C LEU A 70 -4.31 -1.58 19.80
N LEU A 71 -5.39 -2.17 19.29
CA LEU A 71 -6.71 -1.54 19.27
C LEU A 71 -7.17 -1.17 20.68
N LEU A 72 -7.12 -2.10 21.63
CA LEU A 72 -7.60 -1.87 23.00
C LEU A 72 -6.77 -0.82 23.72
N ARG A 73 -5.44 -0.80 23.51
CA ARG A 73 -4.55 0.24 24.03
C ARG A 73 -4.88 1.60 23.45
N SER A 74 -4.98 1.72 22.12
CA SER A 74 -5.33 2.97 21.44
C SER A 74 -6.73 3.45 21.79
N ALA A 75 -7.66 2.53 22.06
CA ALA A 75 -9.02 2.83 22.50
C ALA A 75 -9.15 3.18 24.00
N ALA A 76 -8.07 3.06 24.78
CA ALA A 76 -8.09 3.18 26.24
C ALA A 76 -9.12 2.25 26.92
N HIS A 77 -9.30 1.04 26.38
CA HIS A 77 -10.19 0.00 26.92
C HIS A 77 -9.40 -1.11 27.64
N ASN A 78 -10.00 -1.69 28.68
CA ASN A 78 -9.42 -2.83 29.40
C ASN A 78 -9.41 -4.10 28.55
N THR A 79 -8.46 -5.00 28.82
CA THR A 79 -8.22 -6.26 28.09
C THR A 79 -9.08 -7.44 28.57
N THR A 80 -10.35 -7.18 28.91
CA THR A 80 -11.31 -8.23 29.29
C THR A 80 -11.60 -9.15 28.09
N ASP A 81 -11.99 -10.40 28.33
CA ASP A 81 -12.28 -11.36 27.25
C ASP A 81 -13.41 -10.88 26.34
N SER A 82 -14.43 -10.22 26.91
CA SER A 82 -15.50 -9.59 26.12
C SER A 82 -14.98 -8.49 25.20
N ASN A 83 -14.09 -7.62 25.67
CA ASN A 83 -13.52 -6.55 24.84
C ASN A 83 -12.58 -7.11 23.78
N LYS A 84 -11.80 -8.15 24.12
CA LYS A 84 -10.93 -8.85 23.16
C LYS A 84 -11.73 -9.48 22.02
N ALA A 85 -12.86 -10.13 22.32
CA ALA A 85 -13.72 -10.71 21.30
C ALA A 85 -14.25 -9.65 20.32
N VAL A 86 -14.71 -8.49 20.83
CA VAL A 86 -15.19 -7.40 19.97
C VAL A 86 -14.04 -6.76 19.19
N ALA A 87 -12.88 -6.59 19.82
CA ALA A 87 -11.68 -6.06 19.18
C ALA A 87 -11.20 -6.97 18.05
N ALA A 88 -11.24 -8.29 18.22
CA ALA A 88 -10.87 -9.26 17.18
C ALA A 88 -11.67 -9.06 15.89
N GLU A 89 -12.99 -8.89 16.01
CA GLU A 89 -13.84 -8.60 14.84
C GLU A 89 -13.50 -7.26 14.18
N ILE A 90 -13.17 -6.24 14.98
CA ILE A 90 -12.77 -4.92 14.44
C ILE A 90 -11.45 -5.02 13.68
N VAL A 91 -10.42 -5.61 14.26
CA VAL A 91 -9.09 -5.66 13.62
C VAL A 91 -9.10 -6.52 12.36
N LYS A 92 -9.94 -7.56 12.33
CA LYS A 92 -10.17 -8.38 11.14
C LYS A 92 -10.78 -7.57 9.99
N VAL A 93 -11.79 -6.75 10.26
CA VAL A 93 -12.39 -5.84 9.25
C VAL A 93 -11.40 -4.78 8.78
N LEU A 94 -10.48 -4.37 9.65
CA LEU A 94 -9.39 -3.45 9.32
C LEU A 94 -8.17 -4.16 8.69
N CYS A 95 -8.31 -5.45 8.37
CA CYS A 95 -7.28 -6.28 7.75
C CYS A 95 -5.94 -6.25 8.49
N TYR A 96 -6.00 -6.12 9.82
CA TYR A 96 -4.83 -6.06 10.70
C TYR A 96 -3.83 -4.93 10.38
N LEU A 97 -4.25 -3.91 9.64
CA LEU A 97 -3.40 -2.79 9.26
C LEU A 97 -3.17 -1.86 10.46
N PRO A 98 -1.94 -1.72 10.99
CA PRO A 98 -1.69 -1.00 12.24
C PRO A 98 -2.18 0.46 12.23
N LEU A 99 -2.00 1.16 11.11
CA LEU A 99 -2.46 2.55 10.96
C LEU A 99 -4.00 2.65 11.05
N ALA A 100 -4.72 1.72 10.42
CA ALA A 100 -6.18 1.68 10.49
C ALA A 100 -6.66 1.35 11.91
N ILE A 101 -5.94 0.46 12.60
CA ILE A 101 -6.24 0.07 13.99
C ILE A 101 -6.04 1.25 14.95
N ILE A 102 -4.93 1.98 14.84
CA ILE A 102 -4.66 3.17 15.67
C ILE A 102 -5.75 4.22 15.46
N GLN A 103 -6.14 4.46 14.21
CA GLN A 103 -7.19 5.42 13.86
C GLN A 103 -8.56 5.00 14.41
N ALA A 104 -8.90 3.71 14.31
CA ALA A 104 -10.09 3.14 14.92
C ALA A 104 -10.07 3.28 16.44
N GLY A 105 -8.94 2.95 17.08
CA GLY A 105 -8.73 3.10 18.51
C GLY A 105 -8.92 4.54 18.97
N ALA A 106 -8.32 5.52 18.28
CA ALA A 106 -8.49 6.94 18.59
C ALA A 106 -9.97 7.38 18.50
N PHE A 107 -10.70 6.92 17.48
CA PHE A 107 -12.14 7.19 17.37
C PHE A 107 -12.94 6.53 18.51
N ILE A 108 -12.63 5.28 18.85
CA ILE A 108 -13.30 4.55 19.93
C ILE A 108 -13.03 5.21 21.28
N SER A 109 -11.78 5.62 21.55
CA SER A 109 -11.40 6.36 22.76
C SER A 109 -12.23 7.64 22.91
N LYS A 110 -12.38 8.42 21.83
CA LYS A 110 -13.19 9.64 21.83
C LYS A 110 -14.70 9.39 21.98
N SER A 111 -15.22 8.33 21.36
CA SER A 111 -16.67 8.05 21.31
C SER A 111 -17.17 7.15 22.44
N GLY A 112 -16.29 6.38 23.07
CA GLY A 112 -16.60 5.30 24.02
C GLY A 112 -17.27 4.07 23.40
N ARG A 113 -17.31 3.96 22.05
CA ARG A 113 -18.18 2.99 21.34
C ARG A 113 -17.40 1.82 20.71
N LEU A 114 -16.82 0.96 21.54
CA LEU A 114 -16.18 -0.27 21.05
C LEU A 114 -17.19 -1.18 20.30
N ASN A 115 -18.30 -1.55 20.96
CA ASN A 115 -19.34 -2.41 20.38
C ASN A 115 -20.07 -1.79 19.19
N GLY A 116 -20.13 -0.46 19.12
CA GLY A 116 -20.83 0.27 18.05
C GLY A 116 -19.94 0.59 16.84
N TYR A 117 -18.63 0.35 16.93
CA TYR A 117 -17.68 0.79 15.91
C TYR A 117 -17.99 0.20 14.54
N LEU A 118 -18.19 -1.13 14.46
CA LEU A 118 -18.44 -1.81 13.17
C LEU A 118 -19.69 -1.29 12.46
N GLY A 119 -20.76 -0.99 13.19
CA GLY A 119 -21.97 -0.40 12.61
C GLY A 119 -21.75 1.00 12.04
N LEU A 120 -20.90 1.81 12.70
CA LEU A 120 -20.50 3.11 12.17
C LEU A 120 -19.56 2.96 10.97
N TYR A 121 -18.63 2.00 11.02
CA TYR A 121 -17.66 1.73 9.97
C TYR A 121 -18.31 1.31 8.66
N ALA A 122 -19.25 0.37 8.70
CA ALA A 122 -19.97 -0.12 7.52
C ALA A 122 -20.60 1.02 6.68
N ASN A 123 -21.07 2.07 7.34
CA ASN A 123 -21.77 3.20 6.69
C ASN A 123 -20.89 4.43 6.45
N ASN A 124 -19.70 4.50 7.06
CA ASN A 124 -18.88 5.71 7.07
C ASN A 124 -17.39 5.42 6.81
N LYS A 125 -17.06 4.29 6.19
CA LYS A 125 -15.67 3.81 5.98
C LYS A 125 -14.75 4.92 5.45
N ALA A 126 -15.12 5.56 4.34
CA ALA A 126 -14.29 6.61 3.75
C ALA A 126 -14.06 7.79 4.72
N ARG A 127 -15.12 8.23 5.41
CA ARG A 127 -15.01 9.30 6.40
C ARG A 127 -14.10 8.91 7.57
N LEU A 128 -14.31 7.72 8.13
CA LEU A 128 -13.55 7.25 9.29
C LEU A 128 -12.08 7.00 8.97
N LEU A 129 -11.75 6.50 7.78
CA LEU A 129 -10.37 6.27 7.33
C LEU A 129 -9.67 7.52 6.77
N SER A 130 -10.41 8.61 6.55
CA SER A 130 -9.84 9.91 6.18
C SER A 130 -9.68 10.86 7.37
N GLN A 131 -10.41 10.64 8.47
CA GLN A 131 -10.46 11.55 9.61
C GLN A 131 -9.17 11.57 10.43
N LYS A 132 -8.53 12.75 10.49
CA LYS A 132 -7.33 12.96 11.33
C LYS A 132 -7.68 12.87 12.82
N PRO A 133 -6.85 12.22 13.64
CA PRO A 133 -6.99 12.34 15.09
C PRO A 133 -6.73 13.80 15.53
N ASP A 134 -7.48 14.28 16.53
CA ASP A 134 -7.37 15.66 17.03
C ASP A 134 -6.01 15.94 17.68
N GLN A 135 -5.36 14.91 18.21
CA GLN A 135 -4.00 14.93 18.77
C GLN A 135 -3.32 13.60 18.42
N SER A 136 -2.12 13.63 17.84
CA SER A 136 -1.26 12.46 17.67
C SER A 136 -0.01 12.60 18.52
N HIS A 137 0.40 11.51 19.19
CA HIS A 137 1.55 11.51 20.10
C HIS A 137 2.89 11.79 19.40
N ASP A 138 2.93 11.60 18.08
CA ASP A 138 4.09 11.63 17.21
C ASP A 138 4.03 12.73 16.13
N ASN A 139 3.05 13.65 16.21
CA ASN A 139 2.74 14.58 15.11
C ASN A 139 2.47 13.90 13.75
N TYR A 140 2.22 12.58 13.74
CA TYR A 140 1.88 11.87 12.50
C TYR A 140 0.48 12.28 12.06
N ALA A 141 0.44 13.16 11.06
CA ALA A 141 -0.78 13.83 10.62
C ALA A 141 -1.53 13.06 9.50
N TRP A 142 -1.04 11.88 9.14
CA TRP A 142 -1.56 11.09 8.03
C TRP A 142 -2.50 10.00 8.51
N THR A 143 -3.62 9.88 7.80
CA THR A 143 -4.63 8.86 8.00
C THR A 143 -4.58 7.88 6.84
N VAL A 144 -5.23 6.74 6.99
CA VAL A 144 -5.13 5.62 6.05
C VAL A 144 -5.35 6.05 4.58
N TYR A 145 -6.45 6.76 4.29
CA TYR A 145 -6.78 7.16 2.91
C TYR A 145 -5.83 8.21 2.32
N PRO A 146 -5.53 9.33 3.00
CA PRO A 146 -4.52 10.28 2.56
C PRO A 146 -3.14 9.66 2.30
N THR A 147 -2.69 8.70 3.12
CA THR A 147 -1.41 8.02 2.86
C THR A 147 -1.41 7.30 1.51
N TRP A 148 -2.51 6.62 1.17
CA TRP A 148 -2.63 5.97 -0.14
C TRP A 148 -2.83 6.95 -1.29
N GLN A 149 -3.55 8.05 -1.04
CA GLN A 149 -3.70 9.13 -2.03
C GLN A 149 -2.34 9.69 -2.45
N ILE A 150 -1.43 9.93 -1.48
CA ILE A 150 -0.08 10.42 -1.78
C ILE A 150 0.67 9.44 -2.70
N SER A 151 0.65 8.14 -2.40
CA SER A 151 1.27 7.12 -3.26
C SER A 151 0.67 7.12 -4.65
N PHE A 152 -0.66 7.15 -4.72
CA PHE A 152 -1.38 7.11 -5.98
C PHE A 152 -1.12 8.33 -6.83
N ASP A 153 -1.02 9.52 -6.23
CA ASP A 153 -0.74 10.75 -6.96
C ASP A 153 0.64 10.72 -7.66
N GLN A 154 1.60 9.94 -7.15
CA GLN A 154 2.90 9.73 -7.79
C GLN A 154 2.87 8.81 -9.02
N LEU A 155 1.80 8.05 -9.21
CA LEU A 155 1.65 7.15 -10.35
C LEU A 155 1.31 7.92 -11.64
N SER A 156 1.76 7.37 -12.76
CA SER A 156 1.31 7.71 -14.11
C SER A 156 -0.21 7.54 -14.24
N GLN A 157 -0.81 8.22 -15.21
CA GLN A 157 -2.26 8.14 -15.38
C GLN A 157 -2.69 6.72 -15.77
N GLU A 158 -1.85 6.02 -16.53
CA GLU A 158 -2.03 4.65 -16.97
C GLU A 158 -1.96 3.69 -15.78
N ALA A 159 -0.98 3.86 -14.88
CA ALA A 159 -0.85 3.06 -13.66
C ALA A 159 -2.02 3.27 -12.69
N LYS A 160 -2.50 4.52 -12.55
CA LYS A 160 -3.73 4.83 -11.77
C LYS A 160 -4.92 4.06 -12.32
N THR A 161 -5.11 4.12 -13.63
CA THR A 161 -6.22 3.50 -14.36
C THR A 161 -6.14 1.96 -14.25
N PHE A 162 -4.93 1.38 -14.37
CA PHE A 162 -4.71 -0.05 -14.20
C PHE A 162 -4.99 -0.52 -12.77
N LEU A 163 -4.54 0.22 -11.74
CA LEU A 163 -4.85 -0.10 -10.35
C LEU A 163 -6.36 -0.04 -10.08
N GLN A 164 -7.04 0.98 -10.61
CA GLN A 164 -8.49 1.11 -10.54
C GLN A 164 -9.20 -0.07 -11.24
N LEU A 165 -8.73 -0.51 -12.40
CA LEU A 165 -9.25 -1.70 -13.08
C LEU A 165 -9.06 -2.96 -12.22
N CYS A 166 -7.87 -3.16 -11.65
CA CYS A 166 -7.60 -4.26 -10.73
C CYS A 166 -8.51 -4.24 -9.50
N SER A 167 -8.96 -3.06 -9.06
CA SER A 167 -9.89 -2.93 -7.95
C SER A 167 -11.26 -3.57 -8.21
N PHE A 168 -11.61 -3.86 -9.47
CA PHE A 168 -12.83 -4.59 -9.84
C PHE A 168 -12.66 -6.12 -9.82
N LEU A 169 -11.42 -6.62 -9.85
CA LEU A 169 -11.10 -8.03 -9.68
C LEU A 169 -11.14 -8.43 -8.20
N HIS A 170 -11.01 -9.73 -7.92
CA HIS A 170 -10.71 -10.17 -6.57
C HIS A 170 -9.33 -9.64 -6.14
N TYR A 171 -9.18 -9.24 -4.88
CA TYR A 171 -7.96 -8.60 -4.36
C TYR A 171 -6.74 -9.55 -4.26
N GLN A 172 -6.94 -10.84 -4.53
CA GLN A 172 -5.89 -11.87 -4.63
C GLN A 172 -5.99 -12.60 -5.96
N GLY A 173 -4.86 -13.14 -6.42
CA GLY A 173 -4.80 -14.02 -7.59
C GLY A 173 -4.92 -13.28 -8.91
N ILE A 174 -4.49 -12.01 -8.94
CA ILE A 174 -4.48 -11.21 -10.16
C ILE A 174 -3.26 -11.65 -10.98
N SER A 175 -3.46 -12.28 -12.13
CA SER A 175 -2.38 -12.73 -13.02
C SER A 175 -2.27 -11.88 -14.27
N GLU A 176 -1.08 -11.86 -14.89
CA GLU A 176 -0.86 -11.26 -16.21
C GLU A 176 -1.82 -11.84 -17.27
N ASP A 177 -2.07 -13.15 -17.20
CA ASP A 177 -2.92 -13.88 -18.12
C ASP A 177 -4.33 -13.30 -18.24
N ILE A 178 -4.90 -12.74 -17.16
CA ILE A 178 -6.23 -12.10 -17.19
C ILE A 178 -6.22 -10.95 -18.21
N PHE A 179 -5.20 -10.11 -18.18
CA PHE A 179 -5.07 -8.95 -19.04
C PHE A 179 -4.66 -9.33 -20.45
N ARG A 180 -3.74 -10.29 -20.59
CA ARG A 180 -3.35 -10.82 -21.91
C ARG A 180 -4.54 -11.41 -22.66
N ASN A 181 -5.36 -12.18 -21.97
CA ASN A 181 -6.57 -12.76 -22.54
C ASN A 181 -7.62 -11.69 -22.88
N ALA A 182 -7.76 -10.65 -22.04
CA ALA A 182 -8.66 -9.54 -22.30
C ALA A 182 -8.23 -8.72 -23.54
N ALA A 183 -6.93 -8.48 -23.73
CA ALA A 183 -6.40 -7.79 -24.91
C ALA A 183 -6.67 -8.55 -26.22
N GLY A 184 -6.67 -9.89 -26.16
CA GLY A 184 -7.01 -10.76 -27.29
C GLY A 184 -8.51 -10.99 -27.50
N TYR A 185 -9.38 -10.43 -26.65
CA TYR A 185 -10.82 -10.71 -26.69
C TYR A 185 -11.47 -10.09 -27.92
N LYS A 186 -12.26 -10.90 -28.63
CA LYS A 186 -13.05 -10.44 -29.78
C LYS A 186 -14.47 -10.14 -29.34
N PHE A 187 -14.84 -8.86 -29.37
CA PHE A 187 -16.18 -8.40 -29.04
C PHE A 187 -17.24 -9.04 -29.95
N GLY A 188 -18.25 -9.63 -29.33
CA GLY A 188 -19.40 -10.21 -29.99
C GLY A 188 -20.59 -9.24 -30.05
N PRO A 189 -21.72 -9.64 -30.66
CA PRO A 189 -22.91 -8.80 -30.79
C PRO A 189 -23.54 -8.35 -29.46
N SER A 190 -23.24 -9.07 -28.37
CA SER A 190 -23.75 -8.80 -27.01
C SER A 190 -22.67 -8.22 -26.09
N SER A 191 -21.50 -7.87 -26.61
CA SER A 191 -20.46 -7.21 -25.85
C SER A 191 -20.79 -5.73 -25.63
N PRO A 192 -20.27 -5.12 -24.55
CA PRO A 192 -20.31 -3.67 -24.38
C PRO A 192 -19.71 -2.97 -25.61
N SER A 193 -20.17 -1.76 -25.88
CA SER A 193 -19.63 -0.97 -26.98
C SER A 193 -18.15 -0.63 -26.73
N LYS A 194 -17.42 -0.29 -27.80
CA LYS A 194 -16.02 0.13 -27.64
C LYS A 194 -15.91 1.41 -26.82
N GLU A 195 -16.88 2.30 -26.95
CA GLU A 195 -16.97 3.53 -26.17
C GLU A 195 -17.14 3.24 -24.68
N GLU A 196 -17.97 2.26 -24.31
CA GLU A 196 -18.14 1.80 -22.92
C GLU A 196 -16.86 1.17 -22.34
N LEU A 197 -15.97 0.68 -23.20
CA LEU A 197 -14.72 0.02 -22.82
C LEU A 197 -13.47 0.85 -23.13
N GLN A 198 -13.62 2.15 -23.42
CA GLN A 198 -12.49 2.99 -23.84
C GLN A 198 -11.36 2.98 -22.80
N MET A 199 -11.68 3.28 -21.54
CA MET A 199 -10.70 3.31 -20.43
C MET A 199 -9.95 1.98 -20.25
N PRO A 200 -10.59 0.80 -20.11
CA PRO A 200 -9.86 -0.46 -20.00
C PRO A 200 -9.10 -0.82 -21.28
N LEU A 201 -9.60 -0.49 -22.47
CA LEU A 201 -8.89 -0.73 -23.73
C LEU A 201 -7.63 0.14 -23.85
N ASP A 202 -7.68 1.39 -23.40
CA ASP A 202 -6.53 2.30 -23.40
C ASP A 202 -5.41 1.75 -22.50
N VAL A 203 -5.76 1.22 -21.32
CA VAL A 203 -4.79 0.56 -20.44
C VAL A 203 -4.22 -0.70 -21.07
N LEU A 204 -5.07 -1.58 -21.62
CA LEU A 204 -4.60 -2.82 -22.26
C LEU A 204 -3.69 -2.54 -23.45
N SER A 205 -3.89 -1.43 -24.16
CA SER A 205 -3.02 -1.02 -25.27
C SER A 205 -1.60 -0.67 -24.81
N GLN A 206 -1.41 -0.30 -23.54
CA GLN A 206 -0.07 -0.05 -22.97
C GLN A 206 0.77 -1.32 -22.85
N PHE A 207 0.14 -2.50 -22.90
CA PHE A 207 0.82 -3.79 -22.79
C PHE A 207 1.11 -4.41 -24.15
N SER A 208 1.10 -3.62 -25.23
CA SER A 208 1.38 -4.09 -26.58
C SER A 208 2.68 -3.50 -27.13
N ASP A 209 3.42 -4.30 -27.89
CA ASP A 209 4.55 -3.85 -28.69
C ASP A 209 4.10 -2.93 -29.85
N PRO A 210 5.03 -2.28 -30.59
CA PRO A 210 4.67 -1.46 -31.75
C PRO A 210 3.98 -2.22 -32.90
N SER A 211 3.98 -3.55 -32.87
CA SER A 211 3.28 -4.41 -33.84
C SER A 211 1.87 -4.82 -33.36
N GLY A 212 1.47 -4.41 -32.14
CA GLY A 212 0.19 -4.74 -31.53
C GLY A 212 0.13 -6.12 -30.87
N ASN A 213 1.26 -6.77 -30.62
CA ASN A 213 1.31 -8.03 -29.88
C ASN A 213 1.54 -7.75 -28.39
N TRP A 214 1.03 -8.63 -27.52
CA TRP A 214 1.28 -8.54 -26.09
C TRP A 214 2.79 -8.52 -25.76
N ASP A 215 3.21 -7.51 -25.01
CA ASP A 215 4.58 -7.35 -24.53
C ASP A 215 4.63 -7.53 -23.00
N PRO A 216 5.19 -8.64 -22.49
CA PRO A 216 5.30 -8.86 -21.05
C PRO A 216 6.21 -7.85 -20.35
N LEU A 217 7.13 -7.20 -21.06
CA LEU A 217 8.00 -6.17 -20.47
C LEU A 217 7.20 -4.91 -20.14
N CYS A 218 6.28 -4.49 -21.02
CA CYS A 218 5.40 -3.36 -20.73
C CYS A 218 4.49 -3.61 -19.53
N PHE A 219 3.97 -4.84 -19.38
CA PHE A 219 3.20 -5.23 -18.21
C PHE A 219 4.07 -5.24 -16.93
N MET A 220 5.30 -5.74 -17.03
CA MET A 220 6.27 -5.72 -15.93
C MET A 220 6.62 -4.30 -15.51
N ASP A 221 6.83 -3.38 -16.45
CA ASP A 221 7.14 -1.98 -16.17
C ASP A 221 5.99 -1.29 -15.43
N MET A 222 4.75 -1.48 -15.91
CA MET A 222 3.53 -0.95 -15.29
C MET A 222 3.37 -1.45 -13.84
N THR A 223 3.49 -2.75 -13.64
CA THR A 223 3.35 -3.35 -12.30
C THR A 223 4.52 -2.97 -11.39
N SER A 224 5.73 -2.80 -11.93
CA SER A 224 6.89 -2.33 -11.17
C SER A 224 6.73 -0.89 -10.70
N GLU A 225 6.15 -0.01 -11.52
CA GLU A 225 5.80 1.35 -11.11
C GLU A 225 4.87 1.35 -9.89
N ILE A 226 3.80 0.57 -9.94
CA ILE A 226 2.82 0.49 -8.85
C ILE A 226 3.42 -0.16 -7.60
N ARG A 227 4.24 -1.19 -7.78
CA ARG A 227 4.96 -1.88 -6.68
C ARG A 227 5.94 -0.98 -5.95
N ALA A 228 6.56 -0.01 -6.64
CA ALA A 228 7.51 0.92 -6.02
C ALA A 228 6.88 1.73 -4.88
N TYR A 229 5.54 1.88 -4.87
CA TYR A 229 4.78 2.56 -3.83
C TYR A 229 4.05 1.61 -2.86
N SER A 230 4.37 0.31 -2.90
CA SER A 230 3.79 -0.75 -2.05
C SER A 230 2.25 -0.83 -2.09
N VAL A 231 1.65 -0.49 -3.23
CA VAL A 231 0.19 -0.54 -3.42
C VAL A 231 -0.28 -1.93 -3.83
N ILE A 232 0.59 -2.70 -4.48
CA ILE A 232 0.39 -4.10 -4.85
C ILE A 232 1.58 -4.95 -4.40
N THR A 233 1.33 -6.22 -4.12
CA THR A 233 2.35 -7.22 -3.78
C THR A 233 2.42 -8.25 -4.90
N PHE A 234 3.63 -8.67 -5.25
CA PHE A 234 3.87 -9.75 -6.22
C PHE A 234 4.42 -10.98 -5.51
N HIS A 235 3.78 -12.11 -5.73
CA HIS A 235 4.11 -13.41 -5.15
C HIS A 235 4.86 -14.25 -6.19
N SER A 236 6.19 -14.16 -6.19
CA SER A 236 7.04 -14.77 -7.22
C SER A 236 6.88 -16.28 -7.39
N GLU A 237 6.52 -17.00 -6.32
CA GLU A 237 6.29 -18.46 -6.37
C GLU A 237 5.05 -18.84 -7.19
N GLN A 238 4.06 -17.95 -7.22
CA GLN A 238 2.76 -18.20 -7.86
C GLN A 238 2.59 -17.42 -9.15
N ASP A 239 3.46 -16.43 -9.39
CA ASP A 239 3.35 -15.44 -10.47
C ASP A 239 2.02 -14.66 -10.41
N LEU A 240 1.62 -14.29 -9.18
CA LEU A 240 0.35 -13.62 -8.90
C LEU A 240 0.55 -12.31 -8.14
N PHE A 241 -0.31 -11.34 -8.43
CA PHE A 241 -0.42 -10.10 -7.69
C PHE A 241 -1.57 -10.16 -6.69
N SER A 242 -1.39 -9.41 -5.61
CA SER A 242 -2.45 -9.11 -4.64
C SER A 242 -2.44 -7.64 -4.26
N ILE A 243 -3.61 -7.14 -3.88
CA ILE A 243 -3.82 -5.79 -3.36
C ILE A 243 -4.32 -5.96 -1.93
N HIS A 244 -3.76 -5.21 -0.98
CA HIS A 244 -4.27 -5.23 0.40
C HIS A 244 -5.76 -4.85 0.39
N PRO A 245 -6.67 -5.56 1.09
CA PRO A 245 -8.11 -5.40 0.89
C PRO A 245 -8.62 -3.97 1.14
N LEU A 246 -8.05 -3.26 2.12
CA LEU A 246 -8.42 -1.86 2.32
C LEU A 246 -7.91 -0.92 1.21
N VAL A 247 -6.75 -1.21 0.61
CA VAL A 247 -6.21 -0.45 -0.54
C VAL A 247 -7.06 -0.73 -1.77
N HIS A 248 -7.47 -1.98 -1.96
CA HIS A 248 -8.37 -2.42 -3.03
C HIS A 248 -9.72 -1.72 -2.97
N ASP A 249 -10.37 -1.73 -1.80
CA ASP A 249 -11.62 -1.02 -1.57
C ASP A 249 -11.48 0.50 -1.77
N TRP A 250 -10.36 1.07 -1.30
CA TRP A 250 -10.08 2.48 -1.48
C TRP A 250 -9.87 2.84 -2.95
N ALA A 251 -9.05 2.09 -3.69
CA ALA A 251 -8.82 2.30 -5.11
C ALA A 251 -10.13 2.21 -5.92
N ARG A 252 -11.05 1.31 -5.53
CA ARG A 252 -12.38 1.25 -6.13
C ARG A 252 -13.19 2.52 -5.89
N SER A 253 -13.06 3.14 -4.71
CA SER A 253 -13.76 4.38 -4.38
C SER A 253 -13.20 5.63 -5.08
N THR A 254 -12.02 5.56 -5.71
CA THR A 254 -11.46 6.67 -6.51
C THR A 254 -11.94 6.68 -7.95
N VAL A 255 -12.66 5.64 -8.38
CA VAL A 255 -13.26 5.58 -9.72
C VAL A 255 -14.43 6.55 -9.77
N SER A 256 -14.34 7.54 -10.65
CA SER A 256 -15.42 8.50 -10.91
C SER A 256 -16.68 7.74 -11.32
N HIS A 257 -17.78 7.94 -10.61
CA HIS A 257 -19.11 7.58 -11.11
C HIS A 257 -19.59 8.73 -11.99
N GLU A 258 -19.27 8.67 -13.28
CA GLU A 258 -19.99 9.45 -14.29
C GLU A 258 -21.35 8.80 -14.60
#